data_AF-A0A3D4UZQ7-F1
#
_entry.id   AF-A0A3D4UZQ7-F1
#
_cell.length_a   1.000
_cell.length_b   1.000
_cell.length_c   1.000
_cell.angle_alpha   90.00
_cell.angle_beta   90.00
_cell.angle_gamma   90.00
#
_symmetry.space_group_name_H-M   'P 1'
#
loop_
_entity.id
_entity.type
_entity.pdbx_description
1 polymer ?
#
loop_
_entity_poly.entity_id
_entity_poly.type
_entity_poly.pdbx_seq_one_letter_code
_entity_poly.pdbx_strand_id
1 'polypeptide(L)'
;MFAALFWKEAWVWLKNYWYWPVIATLFLITLLGGSRLRSKFFDLLFKQKENYDKEIETLRRTAEEKEEKVQEVVENHTEELKIIEEEHKIKVDELEKKKQDELIDMVKQNKDKPDKLAAELARILSAEYYRKNR
;
A
#
# COMPACT_ATOMS: atom_id res chain seq x y z
N MET A 1 4.26 -33.95 -73.69
CA MET A 1 5.44 -33.06 -73.62
C MET A 1 5.20 -31.78 -72.80
N PHE A 2 4.03 -31.13 -72.90
CA PHE A 2 3.77 -29.88 -72.19
C PHE A 2 3.84 -29.97 -70.65
N ALA A 3 3.28 -31.01 -70.02
CA ALA A 3 3.26 -31.13 -68.56
C ALA A 3 4.67 -31.15 -67.91
N ALA A 4 5.66 -31.75 -68.58
CA ALA A 4 7.03 -31.83 -68.06
C ALA A 4 7.76 -30.47 -68.12
N LEU A 5 7.42 -29.62 -69.10
CA LEU A 5 7.95 -28.25 -69.20
C LEU A 5 7.30 -27.36 -68.13
N PHE A 6 5.98 -27.45 -67.96
CA PHE A 6 5.26 -26.73 -66.90
C PHE A 6 5.75 -27.07 -65.49
N TRP A 7 6.09 -28.34 -65.22
CA TRP A 7 6.59 -28.73 -63.90
C TRP A 7 7.97 -28.14 -63.59
N LYS A 8 8.84 -28.03 -64.60
CA LYS A 8 10.15 -27.40 -64.45
C LYS A 8 10.02 -25.89 -64.22
N GLU A 9 9.16 -25.22 -64.96
CA GLU A 9 8.91 -23.79 -64.78
C GLU A 9 8.23 -23.49 -63.43
N ALA A 10 7.25 -24.30 -63.03
CA ALA A 10 6.61 -24.18 -61.72
C ALA A 10 7.62 -24.40 -60.57
N TRP A 11 8.58 -25.30 -60.73
CA TRP A 11 9.62 -25.54 -59.73
C TRP A 11 10.61 -24.38 -59.60
N VAL A 12 11.02 -23.79 -60.73
CA VAL A 12 11.88 -22.59 -60.73
C VAL A 12 11.13 -21.40 -60.16
N TRP A 13 9.85 -21.25 -60.52
CA TRP A 13 8.98 -20.21 -59.99
C TRP A 13 8.76 -20.36 -58.49
N LEU A 14 8.52 -21.58 -57.98
CA LEU A 14 8.36 -21.83 -56.55
C LEU A 14 9.62 -21.49 -55.74
N LYS A 15 10.81 -21.74 -56.31
CA LYS A 15 12.09 -21.34 -55.69
C LYS A 15 12.27 -19.83 -55.66
N ASN A 16 11.87 -19.13 -56.72
CA ASN A 16 12.01 -17.67 -56.81
C ASN A 16 10.93 -16.91 -56.02
N TYR A 17 9.73 -17.48 -55.94
CA TYR A 17 8.52 -16.89 -55.36
C TYR A 17 8.01 -17.74 -54.18
N TRP A 18 8.91 -18.13 -53.27
CA TRP A 18 8.60 -18.96 -52.09
C TRP A 18 7.54 -18.37 -51.15
N TYR A 19 7.34 -17.04 -51.20
CA TYR A 19 6.33 -16.32 -50.43
C TYR A 19 4.91 -16.47 -51.00
N TRP A 20 4.77 -16.77 -52.29
CA TRP A 20 3.46 -16.92 -52.95
C TRP A 20 2.63 -18.08 -52.38
N PRO A 21 3.20 -19.27 -52.12
CA PRO A 21 2.53 -20.33 -51.38
C PRO A 21 2.04 -19.88 -50.01
N VAL A 22 2.84 -19.13 -49.26
CA VAL A 22 2.48 -18.64 -47.92
C VAL A 22 1.30 -17.66 -48.00
N ILE A 23 1.34 -16.73 -48.95
CA ILE A 23 0.24 -15.78 -49.19
C ILE A 23 -1.02 -16.51 -49.64
N ALA A 24 -0.90 -17.49 -50.54
CA ALA A 24 -2.03 -18.29 -51.01
C ALA A 24 -2.65 -19.11 -49.86
N THR A 25 -1.83 -19.68 -48.98
CA THR A 25 -2.30 -20.38 -47.77
C THR A 25 -3.02 -19.43 -46.82
N LEU A 26 -2.45 -18.26 -46.53
CA LEU A 26 -3.11 -17.24 -45.70
C LEU A 26 -4.45 -16.80 -46.30
N PHE A 27 -4.46 -16.56 -47.60
CA PHE A 27 -5.66 -16.16 -48.34
C PHE A 27 -6.75 -17.24 -48.27
N LEU A 28 -6.38 -18.51 -48.44
CA LEU A 28 -7.25 -19.67 -48.24
C LEU A 28 -7.80 -19.75 -46.82
N ILE A 29 -6.97 -19.51 -45.79
CA ILE A 29 -7.41 -19.48 -44.39
C ILE A 29 -8.42 -18.36 -44.16
N THR A 30 -8.24 -17.18 -44.74
CA THR A 30 -9.23 -16.09 -44.62
C THR A 30 -10.52 -16.35 -45.38
N LEU A 31 -10.48 -17.05 -46.52
CA LEU A 31 -11.67 -17.40 -47.31
C LEU A 31 -12.46 -18.57 -46.70
N LEU A 32 -11.76 -19.62 -46.25
CA LEU A 32 -12.34 -20.79 -45.59
C LEU A 32 -12.65 -20.50 -44.11
N GLY A 33 -12.00 -19.50 -43.52
CA GLY A 33 -12.23 -18.95 -42.20
C GLY A 33 -13.56 -18.22 -42.13
N GLY A 34 -14.66 -18.95 -42.29
CA GLY A 34 -16.02 -18.43 -42.28
C GLY A 34 -16.41 -17.78 -40.95
N SER A 35 -17.59 -17.15 -40.96
CA SER A 35 -18.20 -16.40 -39.85
C SER A 35 -18.14 -17.08 -38.48
N ARG A 36 -18.14 -18.42 -38.45
CA ARG A 36 -18.06 -19.25 -37.24
C ARG A 36 -16.71 -19.16 -36.49
N LEU A 37 -15.60 -18.98 -37.19
CA LEU A 37 -14.30 -18.73 -36.53
C LEU A 37 -14.28 -17.32 -35.96
N ARG A 38 -14.74 -16.34 -36.74
CA ARG A 38 -14.84 -14.94 -36.30
C ARG A 38 -15.72 -14.82 -35.05
N SER A 39 -16.90 -15.44 -35.02
CA SER A 39 -17.78 -15.37 -33.85
C SER A 39 -17.14 -15.94 -32.59
N LYS A 40 -16.39 -17.05 -32.69
CA LYS A 40 -15.66 -17.62 -31.54
C LYS A 40 -14.51 -16.73 -31.06
N PHE A 41 -13.78 -16.09 -31.98
CA PHE A 41 -12.75 -15.11 -31.61
C PHE A 41 -13.37 -13.87 -30.96
N PHE A 42 -14.49 -13.36 -31.49
CA PHE A 42 -15.22 -12.26 -30.88
C PHE A 42 -15.80 -12.64 -29.52
N ASP A 43 -16.37 -13.83 -29.34
CA ASP A 43 -16.86 -14.32 -28.04
C ASP A 43 -15.72 -14.43 -27.03
N LEU A 44 -14.54 -14.90 -27.43
CA LEU A 44 -13.37 -14.96 -26.57
C LEU A 44 -12.88 -13.56 -26.16
N LEU A 45 -12.85 -12.61 -27.10
CA LEU A 45 -12.50 -11.22 -26.82
C LEU A 45 -13.52 -10.54 -25.91
N PHE A 46 -14.82 -10.77 -26.13
CA PHE A 46 -15.88 -10.27 -25.27
C PHE A 46 -15.79 -10.85 -23.87
N LYS A 47 -15.56 -12.17 -23.74
CA LYS A 47 -15.33 -12.82 -22.45
C LYS A 47 -14.10 -12.29 -21.72
N GLN A 48 -13.00 -12.04 -22.45
CA GLN A 48 -11.83 -11.40 -21.84
C GLN A 48 -12.17 -10.01 -21.34
N LYS A 49 -12.85 -9.19 -22.14
CA LYS A 49 -13.26 -7.85 -21.73
C LYS A 49 -14.15 -7.89 -20.49
N GLU A 50 -15.15 -8.76 -20.47
CA GLU A 50 -16.06 -8.91 -19.34
C GLU A 50 -15.34 -9.38 -18.06
N ASN A 51 -14.36 -10.28 -18.20
CA ASN A 51 -13.53 -10.70 -17.06
C ASN A 51 -12.63 -9.57 -16.57
N TYR A 52 -12.03 -8.77 -17.46
CA TYR A 52 -11.25 -7.59 -17.08
C TYR A 52 -12.11 -6.55 -16.35
N ASP A 53 -13.33 -6.29 -16.85
CA ASP A 53 -14.25 -5.36 -16.19
C ASP A 53 -14.63 -5.86 -14.79
N LYS A 54 -14.88 -7.16 -14.63
CA LYS A 54 -15.12 -7.81 -13.32
C LYS A 54 -13.90 -7.73 -12.40
N GLU A 55 -12.70 -7.98 -12.91
CA GLU A 55 -11.46 -7.85 -12.13
C GLU A 55 -11.27 -6.41 -11.65
N ILE A 56 -11.50 -5.41 -12.51
CA ILE A 56 -11.43 -3.99 -12.14
C ILE A 56 -12.49 -3.65 -11.08
N GLU A 57 -13.72 -4.16 -11.21
CA GLU A 57 -14.78 -3.93 -10.23
C GLU A 57 -14.43 -4.57 -8.87
N THR A 58 -13.92 -5.80 -8.86
CA THR A 58 -13.46 -6.45 -7.62
C THR A 58 -12.27 -5.71 -7.00
N LEU A 59 -11.35 -5.19 -7.81
CA LEU A 59 -10.23 -4.37 -7.33
C LEU A 59 -10.71 -3.05 -6.74
N ARG A 60 -11.66 -2.35 -7.39
CA ARG A 60 -12.25 -1.12 -6.83
C ARG A 60 -12.97 -1.39 -5.53
N ARG A 61 -13.83 -2.42 -5.48
CA ARG A 61 -14.55 -2.80 -4.27
C ARG A 61 -13.59 -3.17 -3.14
N THR A 62 -12.52 -3.92 -3.44
CA THR A 62 -11.50 -4.27 -2.44
C THR A 62 -10.69 -3.05 -2.01
N ALA A 63 -10.47 -2.07 -2.90
CA ALA A 63 -9.80 -0.83 -2.56
C ALA A 63 -10.67 0.06 -1.67
N GLU A 64 -11.95 0.21 -1.99
CA GLU A 64 -12.94 0.93 -1.18
C GLU A 64 -13.10 0.28 0.21
N GLU A 65 -13.26 -1.05 0.28
CA GLU A 65 -13.30 -1.78 1.56
C GLU A 65 -11.99 -1.68 2.36
N LYS A 66 -10.84 -1.52 1.69
CA LYS A 66 -9.55 -1.26 2.37
C LYS A 66 -9.44 0.17 2.84
N GLU A 67 -9.96 1.14 2.10
CA GLU A 67 -9.93 2.55 2.45
C GLU A 67 -10.82 2.82 3.67
N GLU A 68 -12.00 2.20 3.73
CA GLU A 68 -12.88 2.22 4.92
C GLU A 68 -12.18 1.59 6.14
N LYS A 69 -11.55 0.42 5.99
CA LYS A 69 -10.81 -0.22 7.09
C LYS A 69 -9.59 0.59 7.54
N VAL A 70 -8.91 1.27 6.62
CA VAL A 70 -7.78 2.14 6.96
C VAL A 70 -8.28 3.39 7.69
N GLN A 71 -9.40 3.98 7.29
CA GLN A 71 -10.00 5.10 8.03
C GLN A 71 -10.44 4.70 9.44
N GLU A 72 -11.11 3.56 9.59
CA GLU A 72 -11.55 3.07 10.90
C GLU A 72 -10.36 2.77 11.84
N VAL A 73 -9.28 2.16 11.31
CA VAL A 73 -8.07 1.91 12.09
C VAL A 73 -7.33 3.20 12.44
N VAL A 74 -7.28 4.17 11.52
CA VAL A 74 -6.66 5.47 11.77
C VAL A 74 -7.46 6.27 12.80
N GLU A 75 -8.79 6.34 12.70
CA GLU A 75 -9.64 7.02 13.70
C GLU A 75 -9.48 6.39 15.08
N ASN A 76 -9.58 5.07 15.19
CA ASN A 76 -9.41 4.36 16.46
C ASN A 76 -8.02 4.62 17.08
N HIS A 77 -6.94 4.54 16.28
CA HIS A 77 -5.60 4.87 16.78
C HIS A 77 -5.44 6.35 17.13
N THR A 78 -6.11 7.27 16.43
CA THR A 78 -6.03 8.71 16.73
C THR A 78 -6.78 9.03 18.03
N GLU A 79 -7.89 8.36 18.31
CA GLU A 79 -8.61 8.48 19.58
C GLU A 79 -7.82 7.87 20.75
N GLU A 80 -7.23 6.68 20.56
CA GLU A 80 -6.36 6.07 21.57
C GLU A 80 -5.15 6.96 21.88
N LEU A 81 -4.51 7.55 20.86
CA LEU A 81 -3.40 8.49 21.04
C LEU A 81 -3.83 9.76 21.79
N LYS A 82 -5.02 10.30 21.52
CA LYS A 82 -5.55 11.46 22.28
C LYS A 82 -5.81 11.12 23.74
N ILE A 83 -6.37 9.96 24.02
CA ILE A 83 -6.61 9.51 25.40
C ILE A 83 -5.28 9.34 26.14
N ILE A 84 -4.28 8.73 25.49
CA ILE A 84 -2.94 8.57 26.07
C ILE A 84 -2.27 9.93 26.32
N GLU A 85 -2.38 10.88 25.39
CA GLU A 85 -1.84 12.24 25.54
C GLU A 85 -2.53 13.02 26.67
N GLU A 86 -3.86 12.97 26.75
CA GLU A 86 -4.61 13.62 27.83
C GLU A 86 -4.29 12.98 29.18
N GLU A 87 -4.25 11.67 29.27
CA GLU A 87 -3.92 10.95 30.51
C GLU A 87 -2.47 11.23 30.94
N HIS A 88 -1.52 11.32 30.00
CA HIS A 88 -0.14 11.73 30.29
C HIS A 88 -0.05 13.18 30.74
N LYS A 89 -0.80 14.10 30.12
CA LYS A 89 -0.81 15.52 30.48
C LYS A 89 -1.40 15.73 31.88
N ILE A 90 -2.49 15.03 32.19
CA ILE A 90 -3.10 15.03 33.54
C ILE A 90 -2.12 14.44 34.56
N LYS A 91 -1.47 13.31 34.26
CA LYS A 91 -0.47 12.70 35.16
C LYS A 91 0.72 13.62 35.41
N VAL A 92 1.19 14.37 34.41
CA VAL A 92 2.29 15.33 34.56
C VAL A 92 1.86 16.51 35.43
N ASP A 93 0.68 17.09 35.18
CA ASP A 93 0.17 18.23 35.96
C ASP A 93 -0.11 17.84 37.43
N GLU A 94 -0.65 16.65 37.69
CA GLU A 94 -0.85 16.12 39.04
C GLU A 94 0.49 15.86 39.75
N LEU A 95 1.47 15.31 39.04
CA LEU A 95 2.80 15.05 39.60
C LEU A 95 3.52 16.36 39.92
N GLU A 96 3.39 17.38 39.09
CA GLU A 96 4.00 18.69 39.31
C GLU A 96 3.34 19.43 40.48
N LYS A 97 2.01 19.40 40.60
CA LYS A 97 1.30 19.97 41.75
C LYS A 97 1.66 19.27 43.05
N LYS A 98 1.65 17.93 43.07
CA LYS A 98 2.02 17.17 44.27
C LYS A 98 3.46 17.45 44.72
N LYS A 99 4.38 17.60 43.77
CA LYS A 99 5.78 17.98 44.06
C LYS A 99 5.90 19.42 44.54
N GLN A 100 5.17 20.37 43.95
CA GLN A 100 5.13 21.75 44.42
C GLN A 100 4.56 21.84 45.84
N ASP A 101 3.51 21.10 46.15
CA ASP A 101 2.92 21.04 47.49
C ASP A 101 3.91 20.42 48.50
N GLU A 102 4.61 19.35 48.14
CA GLU A 102 5.63 18.72 48.98
C GLU A 102 6.82 19.67 49.26
N LEU A 103 7.24 20.45 48.25
CA LEU A 103 8.26 21.50 48.42
C LEU A 103 7.77 22.64 49.32
N ILE A 104 6.53 23.10 49.15
CA ILE A 104 5.92 24.14 49.98
C ILE A 104 5.79 23.68 51.44
N ASP A 105 5.41 22.42 51.68
CA ASP A 105 5.29 21.86 53.02
C ASP A 105 6.65 21.67 53.70
N MET A 106 7.68 21.23 52.97
CA MET A 106 9.06 21.22 53.48
C MET A 106 9.57 22.63 53.83
N VAL A 107 9.30 23.63 52.97
CA VAL A 107 9.65 25.03 53.24
C VAL A 107 8.93 25.54 54.49
N LYS A 108 7.65 25.21 54.69
CA LYS A 108 6.88 25.57 55.89
C LYS A 108 7.42 24.90 57.15
N GLN A 109 7.79 23.61 57.09
CA GLN A 109 8.30 22.85 58.23
C GLN A 109 9.73 23.24 58.63
N ASN A 110 10.53 23.75 57.70
CA ASN A 110 11.93 24.15 57.94
C ASN A 110 12.15 25.69 57.92
N LYS A 111 11.10 26.50 58.07
CA LYS A 111 11.16 27.98 58.07
C LYS A 111 12.23 28.56 59.00
N ASP A 112 12.47 27.91 60.13
CA ASP A 112 13.38 28.40 61.17
C ASP A 112 14.86 28.03 60.94
N LYS A 113 15.17 27.23 59.90
CA LYS A 113 16.52 26.72 59.60
C LYS A 113 16.81 26.72 58.08
N PRO A 114 17.09 27.88 57.48
CA PRO A 114 17.27 28.02 56.03
C PRO A 114 18.41 27.16 55.47
N ASP A 115 19.47 26.93 56.24
CA ASP A 115 20.63 26.13 55.80
C ASP A 115 20.28 24.65 55.61
N LYS A 116 19.39 24.08 56.45
CA LYS A 116 18.94 22.70 56.32
C LYS A 116 18.00 22.51 55.14
N LEU A 117 17.12 23.48 54.92
CA LEU A 117 16.21 23.50 53.78
C LEU A 117 16.98 23.55 52.46
N ALA A 118 18.02 24.38 52.36
CA ALA A 118 18.86 24.46 51.16
C ALA A 118 19.58 23.13 50.86
N ALA A 119 20.08 22.43 51.88
CA ALA A 119 20.74 21.14 51.73
C ALA A 119 19.78 20.04 51.26
N GLU A 120 18.55 19.99 51.81
CA GLU A 120 17.54 19.01 51.41
C GLU A 120 17.00 19.26 50.00
N LEU A 121 16.77 20.52 49.62
CA LEU A 121 16.37 20.90 48.25
C LEU A 121 17.45 20.53 47.23
N ALA A 122 18.72 20.81 47.53
CA ALA A 122 19.83 20.46 46.66
C ALA A 122 19.95 18.95 46.45
N ARG A 123 19.69 18.14 47.49
CA ARG A 123 19.71 16.67 47.41
C ARG A 123 18.62 16.13 46.48
N ILE A 124 17.39 16.65 46.58
CA ILE A 124 16.25 16.21 45.76
C ILE A 124 16.48 16.59 44.28
N LEU A 125 16.86 17.84 44.02
CA LEU A 125 17.10 18.34 42.65
C LEU A 125 18.29 17.63 41.98
N SER A 126 19.35 17.35 42.74
CA SER A 126 20.52 16.63 42.22
C SER A 126 20.20 15.17 41.89
N ALA A 127 19.41 14.48 42.73
CA ALA A 127 18.99 13.09 42.47
C ALA A 127 18.09 12.97 41.23
N GLU A 128 17.25 13.97 40.95
CA GLU A 128 16.43 14.01 39.73
C GLU A 128 17.26 14.25 38.46
N TYR A 129 18.28 15.12 38.51
CA TYR A 129 19.15 15.40 37.37
C TYR A 129 19.84 14.13 36.85
N TYR A 130 20.30 13.26 37.75
CA TYR A 130 20.90 11.97 37.40
C TYR A 130 19.90 10.94 36.87
N ARG A 131 18.61 11.04 37.22
CA ARG A 131 17.57 10.11 36.76
C ARG A 131 17.05 10.42 35.36
N LYS A 132 17.08 11.69 34.95
CA LYS A 132 16.59 12.18 33.65
C LYS A 132 17.61 11.98 32.50
N ASN A 133 18.90 11.85 32.82
CA ASN A 133 20.00 11.71 31.86
C ASN A 133 20.54 10.26 31.72
N ARG A 134 19.72 9.26 32.05
CA ARG A 134 20.01 7.84 31.85
C ARG A 134 18.93 7.24 30.95
#